data_AF-W0V2D2-F1
#
_entry.id   AF-W0V2D2-F1
#
_cell.length_a   1.000
_cell.length_b   1.000
_cell.length_c   1.000
_cell.angle_alpha   90.00
_cell.angle_beta   90.00
_cell.angle_gamma   90.00
#
_symmetry.space_group_name_H-M   'P 1'
#
loop_
_entity.id
_entity.type
_entity.pdbx_description
1 polymer ?
#
loop_
_entity_poly.entity_id
_entity_poly.type
_entity_poly.pdbx_seq_one_letter_code
_entity_poly.pdbx_strand_id
1 'polypeptide(L)' 'MSAIPERRHAIARVRHDLTRRVLTVLRTEPLSRHMLRVTLTGDDLEGFVSARLTTMSS' A
#
# COMPACT_ATOMS: atom_id res chain seq x y z
N MET A 1 20.80 -23.34 25.05
CA MET A 1 20.04 -22.12 25.39
C MET A 1 19.99 -21.25 24.14
N SER A 2 18.95 -21.43 23.31
CA SER A 2 18.85 -20.81 21.98
C SER A 2 18.14 -19.46 22.09
N ALA A 3 18.83 -18.37 21.78
CA ALA A 3 18.20 -17.04 21.72
C ALA A 3 17.58 -16.86 20.34
N ILE A 4 16.25 -16.91 20.26
CA ILE A 4 15.52 -16.42 19.09
C ILE A 4 15.76 -14.90 19.06
N PRO A 5 16.34 -14.32 18.00
CA PRO A 5 16.48 -12.87 17.94
C PRO A 5 15.07 -12.29 17.82
N GLU A 6 14.63 -11.61 18.88
CA GLU A 6 13.40 -10.83 18.88
C GLU A 6 13.49 -9.82 17.72
N ARG A 7 12.74 -10.10 16.65
CA ARG A 7 12.68 -9.23 15.49
C ARG A 7 12.00 -7.94 15.93
N ARG A 8 12.81 -6.95 16.30
CA ARG A 8 12.35 -5.60 16.69
C ARG A 8 11.50 -5.05 15.56
N HIS A 9 10.19 -5.01 15.75
CA HIS A 9 9.27 -4.23 14.91
C HIS A 9 9.56 -2.74 15.18
N ALA A 10 10.65 -2.24 14.61
CA ALA A 10 10.99 -0.83 14.69
C ALA A 10 9.96 -0.05 13.87
N ILE A 11 9.16 0.79 14.54
CA ILE A 11 8.23 1.69 13.89
C ILE A 11 9.05 2.78 13.19
N ALA A 12 9.12 2.73 11.86
CA ALA A 12 9.74 3.78 11.06
C ALA A 12 8.66 4.73 10.55
N ARG A 13 8.82 6.04 10.79
CA ARG A 13 7.94 7.06 10.22
C ARG A 13 8.39 7.34 8.79
N VAL A 14 7.72 6.73 7.81
CA VAL A 14 7.93 7.04 6.39
C VAL A 14 7.05 8.23 6.01
N ARG A 15 7.66 9.31 5.53
CA ARG A 15 6.92 10.43 4.93
C ARG A 15 6.72 10.12 3.46
N HIS A 16 5.46 9.98 3.04
CA HIS A 16 5.09 9.94 1.63
C HIS A 16 4.76 11.36 1.18
N ASP A 17 5.31 11.78 0.04
CA ASP A 17 4.98 13.08 -0.51
C ASP A 17 3.54 13.09 -1.03
N LEU A 18 2.82 14.16 -0.70
CA LEU A 18 1.43 14.33 -1.12
C LEU A 18 1.39 14.71 -2.60
N THR A 19 1.09 13.73 -3.44
CA THR A 19 0.98 13.92 -4.88
C THR A 19 -0.48 13.71 -5.31
N ARG A 20 -1.04 14.66 -6.08
CA ARG A 20 -2.33 14.48 -6.74
C ARG A 20 -2.16 13.50 -7.90
N ARG A 21 -2.98 12.45 -7.94
CA ARG A 21 -2.96 11.42 -8.99
C ARG A 21 -4.31 11.36 -9.67
N VAL A 22 -4.32 11.35 -11.00
CA VAL A 22 -5.53 11.11 -11.79
C VAL A 22 -5.51 9.66 -12.26
N LEU A 23 -6.42 8.85 -11.71
CA LEU A 23 -6.49 7.42 -11.99
C LEU A 23 -7.79 7.07 -12.72
N THR A 24 -7.74 5.97 -13.44
CA THR A 24 -8.88 5.35 -14.11
C THR A 24 -9.42 4.20 -13.28
N VAL A 25 -10.74 4.12 -13.14
CA VAL A 25 -11.39 2.94 -12.54
C VAL A 25 -11.38 1.81 -13.55
N LEU A 26 -10.64 0.75 -13.25
CA LEU A 26 -10.57 -0.46 -14.06
C LEU A 26 -11.75 -1.39 -13.77
N ARG A 27 -12.10 -1.57 -12.50
CA ARG A 27 -13.13 -2.52 -12.09
C ARG A 27 -13.79 -2.12 -10.77
N THR A 28 -15.06 -2.47 -10.63
CA THR A 28 -15.81 -2.35 -9.37
C THR A 28 -16.49 -3.68 -9.05
N GLU A 29 -16.39 -4.12 -7.80
CA GLU A 29 -17.01 -5.37 -7.32
C GLU A 29 -17.69 -5.14 -5.98
N PRO A 30 -18.95 -5.55 -5.80
CA PRO A 30 -19.59 -5.54 -4.49
C PRO A 30 -18.98 -6.61 -3.60
N LEU A 31 -18.60 -6.25 -2.37
CA LEU A 31 -18.13 -7.19 -1.35
C LEU A 31 -19.21 -7.48 -0.30
N SER A 32 -20.01 -6.47 0.04
CA SER A 32 -21.15 -6.58 0.95
C SER A 32 -22.14 -5.45 0.70
N ARG A 33 -23.23 -5.40 1.46
CA ARG A 33 -24.28 -4.37 1.34
C ARG A 33 -23.74 -2.93 1.38
N HIS A 34 -22.65 -2.70 2.12
CA HIS A 34 -22.08 -1.37 2.33
C HIS A 34 -20.60 -1.28 1.93
N MET A 35 -20.10 -2.25 1.18
CA MET A 35 -18.68 -2.31 0.80
C MET A 35 -18.50 -2.66 -0.65
N LEU A 36 -17.71 -1.85 -1.34
CA LEU A 36 -17.27 -2.07 -2.72
C LEU A 36 -15.75 -2.18 -2.76
N ARG A 37 -15.25 -3.07 -3.62
CA ARG A 37 -13.86 -3.09 -4.06
C ARG A 37 -13.77 -2.35 -5.38
N VAL A 38 -12.78 -1.46 -5.47
CA VAL A 38 -12.48 -0.69 -6.69
C VAL A 38 -11.04 -0.96 -7.09
N THR A 39 -10.82 -1.38 -8.33
CA THR A 39 -9.47 -1.53 -8.92
C THR A 39 -9.18 -0.29 -9.76
N LEU A 40 -8.03 0.34 -9.51
CA LEU A 40 -7.60 1.57 -10.18
C LEU A 40 -6.36 1.28 -11.06
N THR A 41 -6.22 2.01 -12.15
CA THR A 41 -5.08 1.94 -13.08
C THR A 41 -4.75 3.34 -13.63
N GLY A 42 -3.66 3.48 -14.38
CA GLY A 42 -3.22 4.71 -15.03
C GLY A 42 -1.74 5.00 -14.79
N ASP A 43 -1.15 5.85 -15.62
CA ASP A 43 0.29 6.17 -15.57
C ASP A 43 0.67 6.87 -14.26
N ASP A 44 -0.23 7.72 -13.75
CA ASP A 44 -0.14 8.36 -12.44
C ASP A 44 -0.18 7.37 -11.26
N LEU A 45 -0.26 6.05 -11.47
CA LEU A 45 -0.13 5.05 -10.41
C LEU A 45 1.34 4.74 -10.07
N GLU A 46 2.28 5.10 -10.95
CA GLU A 46 3.70 4.83 -10.75
C GLU A 46 4.22 5.48 -9.45
N GLY A 47 4.98 4.72 -8.66
CA GLY A 47 5.52 5.17 -7.37
C GLY A 47 4.49 5.29 -6.24
N PHE A 48 3.25 4.84 -6.42
CA PHE A 48 2.29 4.74 -5.32
C PHE A 48 2.66 3.59 -4.36
N VAL A 49 3.01 3.93 -3.12
CA VAL A 49 3.34 2.95 -2.08
C VAL A 49 2.08 2.66 -1.25
N SER A 50 1.60 1.42 -1.30
CA SER A 50 0.54 0.96 -0.40
C SER A 50 1.11 0.60 0.97
N ALA A 51 0.30 0.71 2.03
CA ALA A 51 0.69 0.39 3.41
C ALA A 51 1.16 -1.08 3.61
N ARG A 52 1.06 -1.93 2.59
CA ARG A 52 1.52 -3.33 2.59
C ARG A 52 2.64 -3.61 1.58
N LEU A 53 3.13 -2.61 0.85
CA LEU A 53 4.24 -2.82 -0.07
C LEU A 53 5.55 -2.59 0.69
N THR A 54 6.13 -3.67 1.21
CA THR A 54 7.53 -3.65 1.66
C THR A 54 8.42 -3.51 0.44
N THR A 55 8.59 -2.28 -0.03
CA THR A 55 9.72 -1.94 -0.91
C THR A 55 10.92 -1.82 0.01
N MET A 56 11.69 -2.90 0.18
CA MET A 56 13.05 -2.77 0.71
C MET A 56 13.86 -2.02 -0.34
N SER A 57 14.00 -0.71 -0.19
CA SER A 57 15.07 0.02 -0.88
C SER A 57 16.37 -0.27 -0.13
N SER A 58 17.37 -0.71 -0.88
CA SER A 58 18.76 -0.94 -0.46
C SER A 58 19.41 0.28 0.18
#